data_AF-A0A317J3L1-F1
#
_entry.id   AF-A0A317J3L1-F1
#
_cell.length_a   1.000
_cell.length_b   1.000
_cell.length_c   1.000
_cell.angle_alpha   90.00
_cell.angle_beta   90.00
_cell.angle_gamma   90.00
#
_symmetry.space_group_name_H-M   'P 1'
#
loop_
_entity.id
_entity.type
_entity.pdbx_description
1 polymer ?
#
loop_
_entity_poly.entity_id
_entity_poly.type
_entity_poly.pdbx_seq_one_letter_code
_entity_poly.pdbx_strand_id
1 'polypeptide(L)'
;MFTPPRPIPLHSFCDLAARSNTGPLVEIVGLVKTTKYFWIAEPPLDFIYLPYTQDRHPAMTIVAESSAPDAGTLSPVLRQVVREIDPSMPVFDARTMQDFYTQRAIKTPYIIAESVAGFGAMGLLLALAGLYGLVTYSVSHRSREIGIRMAIGADRQSVIRMVLEQGLVLASIGVAAGLFVSFLACRALTSAVWIASFKSANYVLFPLIAVPLLVVTLLATFAPARRASMIDPMRALREE
;
A
#
# COMPACT_ATOMS: atom_id res chain seq x y z
N MET A 1 -2.31 -10.77 26.07
CA MET A 1 -3.74 -10.65 26.44
C MET A 1 -4.53 -11.57 25.51
N PHE A 2 -4.83 -12.78 25.98
CA PHE A 2 -5.50 -13.82 25.20
C PHE A 2 -7.01 -13.56 25.20
N THR A 3 -7.57 -13.24 24.04
CA THR A 3 -9.02 -13.25 23.82
C THR A 3 -9.48 -14.68 23.50
N PRO A 4 -10.57 -15.18 24.11
CA PRO A 4 -11.06 -16.52 23.83
C PRO A 4 -11.58 -16.61 22.38
N PRO A 5 -11.25 -17.68 21.64
CA PRO A 5 -11.69 -17.85 20.26
C PRO A 5 -13.20 -18.15 20.19
N ARG A 6 -13.87 -17.60 19.17
CA ARG A 6 -15.23 -17.99 18.81
C ARG A 6 -15.21 -19.44 18.29
N PRO A 7 -16.16 -20.30 18.70
CA PRO A 7 -16.24 -21.66 18.18
C PRO A 7 -16.54 -21.62 16.68
N ILE A 8 -15.62 -22.17 15.89
CA ILE A 8 -15.83 -22.41 14.46
C ILE A 8 -16.62 -23.72 14.34
N PRO A 9 -17.75 -23.74 13.62
CA PRO A 9 -18.60 -24.92 13.53
C PRO A 9 -17.88 -26.11 12.88
N LEU A 10 -17.89 -27.25 13.57
CA LEU A 10 -17.36 -28.56 13.14
C LEU A 10 -17.94 -29.10 11.81
N HIS A 11 -19.04 -28.51 11.33
CA HIS A 11 -19.72 -28.94 10.10
C HIS A 11 -18.85 -28.80 8.83
N SER A 12 -17.88 -27.87 8.82
CA SER A 12 -16.99 -27.71 7.65
C SER A 12 -15.93 -28.81 7.53
N PHE A 13 -15.62 -29.53 8.62
CA PHE A 13 -14.60 -30.59 8.63
C PHE A 13 -15.14 -31.93 8.10
N CYS A 14 -16.45 -32.19 8.22
CA CYS A 14 -17.06 -33.41 7.68
C CYS A 14 -17.05 -33.47 6.15
N ASP A 15 -17.03 -32.32 5.46
CA ASP A 15 -17.08 -32.28 4.00
C ASP A 15 -15.76 -32.68 3.32
N LEU A 16 -14.63 -32.56 4.02
CA LEU A 16 -13.32 -33.04 3.54
C LEU A 16 -13.21 -34.57 3.61
N ALA A 17 -13.81 -35.19 4.64
CA ALA A 17 -13.89 -36.65 4.72
C ALA A 17 -14.80 -37.25 3.64
N ALA A 18 -15.75 -36.48 3.12
CA ALA A 18 -16.69 -36.95 2.09
C ALA A 18 -16.13 -36.97 0.66
N ARG A 19 -14.99 -36.28 0.38
CA ARG A 19 -14.50 -36.08 -1.00
C ARG A 19 -13.35 -36.98 -1.46
N SER A 20 -12.73 -37.76 -0.59
CA SER A 20 -11.63 -38.67 -0.96
C SER A 20 -11.66 -39.93 -0.11
N ASN A 21 -12.55 -40.86 -0.45
CA ASN A 21 -12.76 -42.12 0.28
C ASN A 21 -11.69 -43.20 -0.04
N THR A 22 -10.44 -42.80 -0.29
CA THR A 22 -9.33 -43.71 -0.69
C THR A 22 -8.03 -43.50 0.10
N GLY A 23 -8.01 -42.61 1.09
CA GLY A 23 -6.85 -42.40 1.97
C GLY A 23 -6.87 -43.27 3.23
N PRO A 24 -5.71 -43.53 3.86
CA PRO A 24 -5.67 -44.20 5.17
C PRO A 24 -6.45 -43.40 6.23
N LEU A 25 -7.19 -44.10 7.09
CA LEU A 25 -7.92 -43.51 8.21
C LEU A 25 -6.94 -42.86 9.19
N VAL A 26 -7.20 -41.62 9.58
CA VAL A 26 -6.39 -40.84 10.53
C VAL A 26 -7.25 -40.37 11.70
N GLU A 27 -6.73 -40.51 12.93
CA GLU A 27 -7.37 -40.06 14.16
C GLU A 27 -6.95 -38.63 14.51
N ILE A 28 -7.91 -37.78 14.88
CA ILE A 28 -7.64 -36.40 15.29
C ILE A 28 -7.24 -36.38 16.77
N VAL A 29 -5.94 -36.20 17.02
CA VAL A 29 -5.38 -36.17 18.39
C VAL A 29 -5.44 -34.77 19.02
N GLY A 30 -5.57 -33.71 18.21
CA GLY A 30 -5.63 -32.34 18.72
C GLY A 30 -5.92 -31.28 17.66
N LEU A 31 -6.26 -30.09 18.12
CA LEU A 31 -6.54 -28.91 17.29
C LEU A 31 -5.57 -27.80 17.67
N VAL A 32 -4.94 -27.20 16.66
CA VAL A 32 -4.05 -26.05 16.81
C VAL A 32 -4.67 -24.78 16.25
N LYS A 33 -4.20 -23.63 16.73
CA LYS A 33 -4.66 -22.34 16.21
C LYS A 33 -4.26 -22.21 14.74
N THR A 34 -5.17 -21.69 13.92
CA THR A 34 -4.91 -21.37 12.52
C THR A 34 -3.67 -20.49 12.39
N THR A 35 -2.70 -20.98 11.64
CA THR A 35 -1.44 -20.29 11.36
C THR A 35 -1.36 -19.99 9.86
N LYS A 36 -0.46 -19.10 9.47
CA LYS A 36 -0.17 -18.78 8.07
C LYS A 36 0.99 -19.66 7.60
N TYR A 37 0.88 -20.28 6.43
CA TYR A 37 1.77 -21.33 5.93
C TYR A 37 2.65 -20.84 4.77
N PHE A 38 2.06 -20.25 3.73
CA PHE A 38 2.77 -19.88 2.51
C PHE A 38 3.06 -18.38 2.42
N TRP A 39 2.11 -17.54 2.85
CA TRP A 39 2.26 -16.09 2.90
C TRP A 39 1.40 -15.43 4.00
N ILE A 40 1.80 -14.25 4.47
CA ILE A 40 1.13 -13.55 5.58
C ILE A 40 -0.34 -13.20 5.29
N ALA A 41 -0.64 -12.92 4.03
CA ALA A 41 -1.95 -12.47 3.60
C ALA A 41 -2.89 -13.59 3.10
N GLU A 42 -2.54 -14.86 3.31
CA GLU A 42 -3.32 -15.99 2.81
C GLU A 42 -4.66 -16.14 3.52
N PRO A 43 -5.71 -16.66 2.85
CA PRO A 43 -6.90 -17.10 3.56
C PRO A 43 -6.56 -18.26 4.51
N PRO A 44 -7.33 -18.48 5.58
CA PRO A 44 -7.24 -19.72 6.36
C PRO A 44 -7.33 -20.93 5.42
N LEU A 45 -6.28 -21.74 5.37
CA LEU A 45 -6.23 -22.98 4.61
C LEU A 45 -6.41 -24.16 5.58
N ASP A 46 -7.06 -25.20 5.10
CA ASP A 46 -7.17 -26.46 5.84
C ASP A 46 -5.82 -27.17 5.80
N PHE A 47 -5.28 -27.48 6.99
CA PHE A 47 -3.97 -28.09 7.14
C PHE A 47 -3.99 -29.13 8.25
N ILE A 48 -3.33 -30.27 8.01
CA ILE A 48 -3.23 -31.38 8.96
C ILE A 48 -1.74 -31.61 9.26
N TYR A 49 -1.41 -31.72 10.54
CA TYR A 49 -0.07 -32.10 10.97
C TYR A 49 -0.01 -33.61 11.17
N LEU A 50 0.88 -34.27 10.43
CA LEU A 50 1.14 -35.71 10.56
C LEU A 50 2.52 -35.94 11.18
N PRO A 51 2.67 -36.93 12.08
CA PRO A 51 3.98 -37.35 12.56
C PRO A 51 4.88 -37.80 11.40
N TYR A 52 6.15 -37.37 11.42
CA TYR A 52 7.14 -37.75 10.40
C TYR A 52 7.31 -39.28 10.26
N THR A 53 7.09 -40.02 11.34
CA THR A 53 7.15 -41.50 11.32
C THR A 53 6.02 -42.13 10.52
N GLN A 54 4.88 -41.44 10.36
CA GLN A 54 3.71 -41.90 9.62
C GLN A 54 3.73 -41.44 8.17
N ASP A 55 4.18 -40.21 7.91
CA ASP A 55 4.29 -39.65 6.56
C ASP A 55 5.69 -39.09 6.31
N ARG A 56 6.51 -39.86 5.60
CA ARG A 56 7.90 -39.48 5.29
C ARG A 56 7.97 -38.76 3.96
N HIS A 57 8.15 -37.45 4.02
CA HIS A 57 8.37 -36.65 2.83
C HIS A 57 9.87 -36.61 2.45
N PRO A 58 10.24 -36.78 1.17
CA PRO A 58 11.64 -36.67 0.72
C PRO A 58 12.24 -35.27 0.85
N ALA A 59 11.43 -34.22 0.97
CA ALA A 59 11.87 -32.86 1.23
C ALA A 59 11.66 -32.53 2.71
N MET A 60 12.75 -32.46 3.48
CA MET A 60 12.70 -32.21 4.92
C MET A 60 13.28 -30.81 5.22
N THR A 61 12.50 -30.01 5.96
CA THR A 61 13.01 -28.77 6.57
C THR A 61 13.21 -29.03 8.05
N ILE A 62 14.41 -28.77 8.55
CA ILE A 62 14.74 -28.92 9.96
C ILE A 62 14.70 -27.53 10.60
N VAL A 63 13.91 -27.39 11.64
CA VAL A 63 13.87 -26.18 12.47
C VAL A 63 14.64 -26.48 13.75
N ALA A 64 15.71 -25.72 13.99
CA ALA A 64 16.51 -25.81 15.20
C ALA A 64 16.29 -24.55 16.05
N GLU A 65 16.00 -24.74 17.33
CA GLU A 65 15.92 -23.66 18.29
C GLU A 65 17.29 -23.44 18.94
N SER A 66 17.69 -22.18 19.08
CA SER A 66 18.95 -21.80 19.72
C SER A 66 18.69 -20.84 20.87
N SER A 67 19.36 -21.07 22.00
CA SER A 67 19.37 -20.13 23.13
C SER A 67 20.42 -19.02 22.98
N ALA A 68 21.17 -19.00 21.89
CA ALA A 68 22.17 -17.96 21.62
C ALA A 68 21.50 -16.61 21.30
N PRO A 69 22.13 -15.47 21.64
CA PRO A 69 21.58 -14.14 21.32
C PRO A 69 21.43 -13.86 19.82
N ASP A 70 22.28 -14.48 18.98
CA ASP A 70 22.19 -14.42 17.53
C ASP A 70 22.05 -15.84 16.96
N ALA A 71 20.92 -16.12 16.31
CA ALA A 71 20.67 -17.41 15.67
C ALA A 71 21.53 -17.62 14.41
N GLY A 72 22.09 -16.54 13.83
CA GLY A 72 22.92 -16.59 12.63
C GLY A 72 24.21 -17.38 12.83
N THR A 73 24.78 -17.35 14.04
CA THR A 73 26.04 -18.03 14.38
C THR A 73 25.91 -19.55 14.36
N LEU A 74 24.68 -20.10 14.48
CA LEU A 74 24.43 -21.54 14.45
C LEU A 74 24.41 -22.11 13.02
N SER A 75 24.13 -21.28 12.02
CA SER A 75 24.04 -21.71 10.62
C SER A 75 25.32 -22.34 10.05
N PRO A 76 26.54 -21.78 10.24
CA PRO A 76 27.76 -22.43 9.76
C PRO A 76 28.07 -23.72 10.51
N VAL A 77 27.77 -23.78 11.82
CA VAL A 77 27.98 -24.98 12.65
C VAL A 77 27.08 -26.12 12.20
N LEU A 78 25.78 -25.86 12.01
CA LEU A 78 24.84 -26.85 11.47
C LEU A 78 25.26 -27.34 10.09
N ARG A 79 25.71 -26.42 9.22
CA ARG A 79 26.20 -26.80 7.89
C ARG A 79 27.44 -27.69 7.96
N GLN A 80 28.32 -27.47 8.92
CA GLN A 80 29.49 -28.34 9.14
C GLN A 80 29.07 -29.73 9.61
N VAL A 81 28.20 -29.82 10.61
CA VAL A 81 27.69 -31.10 11.13
C VAL A 81 26.99 -31.92 10.02
N VAL A 82 26.18 -31.28 9.19
CA VAL A 82 25.53 -31.98 8.06
C VAL A 82 26.56 -32.50 7.05
N ARG A 83 27.62 -31.72 6.76
CA ARG A 83 28.70 -32.17 5.86
C ARG A 83 29.50 -33.34 6.43
N GLU A 84 29.65 -33.42 7.75
CA GLU A 84 30.32 -34.55 8.42
C GLU A 84 29.48 -35.83 8.34
N ILE A 85 28.15 -35.72 8.39
CA ILE A 85 27.23 -36.86 8.26
C ILE A 85 27.15 -37.32 6.80
N ASP A 86 26.91 -36.40 5.87
CA ASP A 86 26.81 -36.69 4.44
C ASP A 86 27.37 -35.53 3.59
N PRO A 87 28.59 -35.68 3.03
CA PRO A 87 29.21 -34.67 2.18
C PRO A 87 28.45 -34.39 0.88
N SER A 88 27.61 -35.32 0.43
CA SER A 88 26.84 -35.20 -0.80
C SER A 88 25.51 -34.46 -0.62
N MET A 89 25.12 -34.17 0.62
CA MET A 89 23.86 -33.51 0.94
C MET A 89 23.95 -31.98 0.87
N PRO A 90 23.28 -31.32 -0.10
CA PRO A 90 23.27 -29.86 -0.18
C PRO A 90 22.38 -29.25 0.90
N VAL A 91 22.97 -28.44 1.79
CA VAL A 91 22.22 -27.60 2.73
C VAL A 91 21.74 -26.34 2.02
N PHE A 92 20.50 -26.39 1.53
CA PHE A 92 19.81 -25.26 0.91
C PHE A 92 19.25 -24.30 1.97
N ASP A 93 19.34 -23.00 1.68
CA ASP A 93 18.57 -21.96 2.38
C ASP A 93 18.64 -21.96 3.91
N ALA A 94 19.81 -22.31 4.48
CA ALA A 94 20.10 -22.12 5.90
C ALA A 94 20.04 -20.63 6.25
N ARG A 95 18.95 -20.21 6.88
CA ARG A 95 18.67 -18.83 7.26
C ARG A 95 18.00 -18.79 8.62
N THR A 96 18.17 -17.68 9.31
CA THR A 96 17.48 -17.46 10.58
C THR A 96 15.98 -17.30 10.33
N MET A 97 15.16 -17.65 11.31
CA MET A 97 13.72 -17.40 11.24
C MET A 97 13.44 -15.89 11.09
N GLN A 98 14.27 -15.04 11.69
CA GLN A 98 14.21 -13.57 11.56
C GLN A 98 14.47 -13.09 10.13
N ASP A 99 15.47 -13.65 9.44
CA ASP A 99 15.75 -13.32 8.03
C ASP A 99 14.64 -13.83 7.12
N PHE A 100 14.12 -15.04 7.39
CA PHE A 100 12.99 -15.58 6.65
C PHE A 100 11.76 -14.69 6.76
N TYR A 101 11.42 -14.24 7.97
CA TYR A 101 10.37 -13.25 8.17
C TYR A 101 10.70 -11.93 7.47
N THR A 102 11.89 -11.36 7.65
CA THR A 102 12.21 -10.05 7.05
C THR A 102 12.16 -10.10 5.52
N GLN A 103 12.67 -11.15 4.90
CA GLN A 103 12.66 -11.32 3.44
C GLN A 103 11.26 -11.60 2.90
N ARG A 104 10.50 -12.51 3.51
CA ARG A 104 9.22 -12.99 2.97
C ARG A 104 8.02 -12.17 3.44
N ALA A 105 8.09 -11.58 4.64
CA ALA A 105 7.02 -10.77 5.22
C ALA A 105 7.12 -9.30 4.87
N ILE A 106 8.34 -8.73 4.80
CA ILE A 106 8.52 -7.28 4.78
C ILE A 106 9.08 -6.81 3.44
N LYS A 107 10.16 -7.41 2.93
CA LYS A 107 10.83 -6.88 1.72
C LYS A 107 9.96 -6.90 0.47
N THR A 108 9.30 -8.02 0.17
CA THR A 108 8.44 -8.13 -1.02
C THR A 108 7.31 -7.09 -1.05
N PRO A 109 6.49 -6.91 0.00
CA PRO A 109 5.48 -5.85 0.00
C PRO A 109 6.08 -4.44 0.02
N TYR A 110 7.25 -4.23 0.64
CA TYR A 110 7.91 -2.91 0.64
C TYR A 110 8.31 -2.44 -0.76
N ILE A 111 8.92 -3.32 -1.57
CA ILE A 111 9.35 -2.96 -2.93
C ILE A 111 8.14 -2.56 -3.80
N ILE A 112 7.03 -3.29 -3.67
CA ILE A 112 5.78 -2.97 -4.36
C ILE A 112 5.24 -1.63 -3.87
N ALA A 113 5.19 -1.42 -2.54
CA ALA A 113 4.70 -0.18 -1.96
C ALA A 113 5.55 1.04 -2.36
N GLU A 114 6.88 0.90 -2.39
CA GLU A 114 7.81 1.94 -2.80
C GLU A 114 7.66 2.28 -4.29
N SER A 115 7.48 1.28 -5.15
CA SER A 115 7.21 1.49 -6.57
C SER A 115 5.89 2.23 -6.79
N VAL A 116 4.82 1.82 -6.10
CA VAL A 116 3.51 2.49 -6.15
C VAL A 116 3.60 3.93 -5.64
N ALA A 117 4.35 4.16 -4.55
CA ALA A 117 4.61 5.50 -4.03
C ALA A 117 5.36 6.37 -5.06
N GLY A 118 6.35 5.80 -5.75
CA GLY A 118 7.08 6.47 -6.85
C GLY A 118 6.15 6.89 -7.99
N PHE A 119 5.30 5.99 -8.48
CA PHE A 119 4.31 6.33 -9.51
C PHE A 119 3.30 7.38 -9.03
N GLY A 120 2.87 7.30 -7.77
CA GLY A 120 2.01 8.31 -7.15
C GLY A 120 2.65 9.70 -7.13
N ALA A 121 3.94 9.77 -6.76
CA ALA A 121 4.69 11.02 -6.75
C ALA A 121 4.84 11.61 -8.17
N MET A 122 5.12 10.79 -9.18
CA MET A 122 5.17 11.25 -10.58
C MET A 122 3.80 11.74 -11.06
N GLY A 123 2.73 11.02 -10.74
CA GLY A 123 1.36 11.45 -11.05
C GLY A 123 1.00 12.78 -10.40
N LEU A 124 1.42 13.00 -9.15
CA LEU A 124 1.25 14.27 -8.45
C LEU A 124 1.98 15.41 -9.17
N LEU A 125 3.23 15.20 -9.57
CA LEU A 125 4.00 16.21 -10.32
C LEU A 125 3.33 16.56 -11.66
N LEU A 126 2.85 15.57 -12.39
CA LEU A 126 2.11 15.78 -13.65
C LEU A 126 0.81 16.56 -13.42
N ALA A 127 0.06 16.22 -12.38
CA ALA A 127 -1.15 16.94 -12.01
C ALA A 127 -0.86 18.40 -11.66
N LEU A 128 0.22 18.66 -10.91
CA LEU A 128 0.65 20.03 -10.57
C LEU A 128 1.04 20.84 -11.81
N ALA A 129 1.79 20.24 -12.73
CA ALA A 129 2.15 20.88 -14.00
C ALA A 129 0.91 21.21 -14.84
N GLY A 130 -0.05 20.28 -14.94
CA GLY A 130 -1.31 20.50 -15.63
C GLY A 130 -2.15 21.61 -15.00
N LEU A 131 -2.27 21.62 -13.67
CA LEU A 131 -2.98 22.66 -12.94
C LEU A 131 -2.34 24.04 -13.14
N TYR A 132 -1.01 24.12 -13.05
CA TYR A 132 -0.28 25.36 -13.32
C TYR A 132 -0.55 25.88 -14.73
N GLY A 133 -0.51 25.01 -15.74
CA GLY A 133 -0.84 25.36 -17.12
C GLY A 133 -2.28 25.87 -17.27
N LEU A 134 -3.25 25.17 -16.67
CA LEU A 134 -4.67 25.52 -16.74
C LEU A 134 -4.97 26.87 -16.07
N VAL A 135 -4.40 27.13 -14.90
CA VAL A 135 -4.58 28.39 -14.16
C VAL A 135 -3.92 29.54 -14.91
N THR A 136 -2.68 29.34 -15.40
CA THR A 136 -1.97 30.36 -16.18
C THR A 136 -2.75 30.73 -17.44
N TYR A 137 -3.29 29.74 -18.15
CA TYR A 137 -4.13 29.97 -19.33
C TYR A 137 -5.43 30.74 -18.99
N SER A 138 -6.10 30.37 -17.90
CA SER A 138 -7.33 31.05 -17.45
C SER A 138 -7.08 32.52 -17.09
N VAL A 139 -5.97 32.82 -16.42
CA VAL A 139 -5.56 34.20 -16.10
C VAL A 139 -5.28 34.99 -17.37
N SER A 140 -4.58 34.42 -18.35
CA SER A 140 -4.29 35.10 -19.62
C SER A 140 -5.56 35.46 -20.39
N HIS A 141 -6.58 34.58 -20.40
CA HIS A 141 -7.88 34.87 -21.04
C HIS A 141 -8.70 35.95 -20.31
N ARG A 142 -8.56 36.07 -18.99
CA ARG A 142 -9.28 37.08 -18.16
C ARG A 142 -8.47 38.35 -17.88
N SER A 143 -7.23 38.42 -18.38
CA SER A 143 -6.31 39.55 -18.17
C SER A 143 -6.90 40.90 -18.59
N ARG A 144 -7.72 40.92 -19.66
CA ARG A 144 -8.39 42.14 -20.15
C ARG A 144 -9.43 42.69 -19.15
N GLU A 145 -10.25 41.82 -18.57
CA GLU A 145 -11.23 42.22 -17.54
C GLU A 145 -10.55 42.63 -16.23
N ILE A 146 -9.49 41.91 -15.86
CA ILE A 146 -8.67 42.20 -14.66
C ILE A 146 -7.96 43.56 -14.82
N GLY A 147 -7.40 43.85 -15.99
CA GLY A 147 -6.77 45.13 -16.31
C GLY A 147 -7.74 46.30 -16.26
N ILE A 148 -8.96 46.13 -16.79
CA ILE A 148 -10.03 47.14 -16.71
C ILE A 148 -10.44 47.38 -15.25
N ARG A 149 -10.65 46.33 -14.44
CA ARG A 149 -10.98 46.48 -13.01
C ARG A 149 -9.87 47.19 -12.22
N MET A 150 -8.60 46.87 -12.47
CA MET A 150 -7.48 47.55 -11.82
C MET A 150 -7.37 49.02 -12.26
N ALA A 151 -7.65 49.34 -13.52
CA ALA A 151 -7.66 50.72 -14.01
C ALA A 151 -8.75 51.59 -13.36
N ILE A 152 -9.86 50.97 -12.91
CA ILE A 152 -10.96 51.63 -12.19
C ILE A 152 -10.68 51.67 -10.66
N GLY A 153 -9.52 51.18 -10.21
CA GLY A 153 -9.09 51.26 -8.81
C GLY A 153 -9.41 50.03 -7.95
N ALA A 154 -9.72 48.88 -8.55
CA ALA A 154 -9.95 47.65 -7.79
C ALA A 154 -8.67 47.19 -7.07
N ASP A 155 -8.83 46.83 -5.79
CA ASP A 155 -7.74 46.35 -4.94
C ASP A 155 -7.15 45.02 -5.47
N ARG A 156 -5.81 44.92 -5.48
CA ARG A 156 -5.06 43.73 -5.92
C ARG A 156 -5.43 42.48 -5.12
N GLN A 157 -5.88 42.65 -3.87
CA GLN A 157 -6.38 41.53 -3.06
C GLN A 157 -7.67 40.91 -3.60
N SER A 158 -8.54 41.68 -4.26
CA SER A 158 -9.78 41.16 -4.85
C SER A 158 -9.51 40.17 -6.00
N VAL A 159 -8.48 40.45 -6.80
CA VAL A 159 -8.05 39.60 -7.91
C VAL A 159 -7.40 38.32 -7.37
N ILE A 160 -6.52 38.45 -6.37
CA ILE A 160 -5.89 37.30 -5.71
C ILE A 160 -6.96 36.38 -5.12
N ARG A 161 -7.95 36.92 -4.41
CA ARG A 161 -9.04 36.14 -3.80
C ARG A 161 -9.88 35.42 -4.85
N MET A 162 -10.21 36.07 -5.96
CA MET A 162 -11.00 35.46 -7.03
C MET A 162 -10.27 34.27 -7.68
N VAL A 163 -8.96 34.40 -7.93
CA VAL A 163 -8.14 33.31 -8.49
C VAL A 163 -7.98 32.17 -7.48
N LEU A 164 -7.79 32.50 -6.20
CA LEU A 164 -7.73 31.51 -5.12
C LEU A 164 -9.05 30.75 -4.99
N GLU A 165 -10.20 31.42 -4.97
CA GLU A 165 -11.51 30.77 -4.87
C GLU A 165 -11.76 29.83 -6.07
N GLN A 166 -11.40 30.24 -7.29
CA GLN A 166 -11.50 29.36 -8.46
C GLN A 166 -10.56 28.15 -8.36
N GLY A 167 -9.32 28.35 -7.91
CA GLY A 167 -8.38 27.26 -7.67
C GLY A 167 -8.87 26.28 -6.60
N LEU A 168 -9.50 26.80 -5.54
CA LEU A 168 -10.00 26.03 -4.40
C LEU A 168 -11.26 25.22 -4.76
N VAL A 169 -12.15 25.76 -5.58
CA VAL A 169 -13.30 25.03 -6.12
C VAL A 169 -12.82 23.89 -7.03
N LEU A 170 -11.88 24.17 -7.94
CA LEU A 170 -11.35 23.14 -8.84
C LEU A 170 -10.60 22.04 -8.06
N ALA A 171 -9.82 22.44 -7.05
CA ALA A 171 -9.11 21.53 -6.15
C ALA A 171 -10.06 20.64 -5.35
N SER A 172 -11.11 21.21 -4.76
CA SER A 172 -12.07 20.45 -3.94
C SER A 172 -12.83 19.42 -4.77
N ILE A 173 -13.26 19.78 -5.99
CA ILE A 173 -13.88 18.82 -6.94
C ILE A 173 -12.89 17.72 -7.33
N GLY A 174 -11.65 18.08 -7.66
CA GLY A 174 -10.60 17.12 -8.02
C GLY A 174 -10.27 16.14 -6.89
N VAL A 175 -10.15 16.64 -5.66
CA VAL A 175 -9.93 15.80 -4.47
C VAL A 175 -11.12 14.89 -4.20
N ALA A 176 -12.36 15.41 -4.27
CA ALA A 176 -13.56 14.60 -4.07
C ALA A 176 -13.67 13.47 -5.12
N ALA A 177 -13.46 13.80 -6.40
CA ALA A 177 -13.47 12.83 -7.49
C ALA A 177 -12.33 11.81 -7.35
N GLY A 178 -11.11 12.27 -7.02
CA GLY A 178 -9.96 11.41 -6.80
C GLY A 178 -10.14 10.43 -5.65
N LEU A 179 -10.70 10.88 -4.52
CA LEU A 179 -11.03 10.02 -3.39
C LEU A 179 -12.10 8.99 -3.75
N PHE A 180 -13.12 9.39 -4.52
CA PHE A 180 -14.16 8.49 -4.99
C PHE A 180 -13.60 7.39 -5.92
N VAL A 181 -12.78 7.77 -6.90
CA VAL A 181 -12.10 6.82 -7.80
C VAL A 181 -11.15 5.91 -7.03
N SER A 182 -10.39 6.46 -6.08
CA SER A 182 -9.48 5.68 -5.23
C SER A 182 -10.22 4.64 -4.39
N PHE A 183 -11.36 5.02 -3.81
CA PHE A 183 -12.23 4.08 -3.07
C PHE A 183 -12.73 2.95 -3.98
N LEU A 184 -13.17 3.29 -5.19
CA LEU A 184 -13.66 2.30 -6.16
C LEU A 184 -12.54 1.35 -6.62
N ALA A 185 -11.35 1.90 -6.90
CA ALA A 185 -10.17 1.12 -7.28
C ALA A 185 -9.72 0.19 -6.15
N CYS A 186 -9.71 0.66 -4.90
CA CYS A 186 -9.40 -0.17 -3.74
C CYS A 186 -10.39 -1.33 -3.59
N ARG A 187 -11.69 -1.07 -3.80
CA ARG A 187 -12.73 -2.10 -3.78
C ARG A 187 -12.54 -3.12 -4.91
N ALA A 188 -12.26 -2.64 -6.13
CA ALA A 188 -12.03 -3.50 -7.29
C ALA A 188 -10.80 -4.41 -7.11
N LEU A 189 -9.68 -3.85 -6.65
CA LEU A 189 -8.45 -4.60 -6.36
C LEU A 189 -8.68 -5.65 -5.27
N THR A 190 -9.38 -5.30 -4.20
CA THR A 190 -9.69 -6.25 -3.12
C THR A 190 -10.58 -7.38 -3.62
N SER A 191 -11.53 -7.10 -4.51
CA SER A 191 -12.40 -8.13 -5.11
C SER A 191 -11.68 -9.03 -6.11
N ALA A 192 -10.72 -8.50 -6.88
CA ALA A 192 -10.03 -9.24 -7.92
C ALA A 192 -8.94 -10.19 -7.36
N VAL A 193 -8.28 -9.80 -6.27
CA VAL A 193 -7.04 -10.48 -5.84
C VAL A 193 -7.29 -11.58 -4.78
N TRP A 194 -8.52 -11.81 -4.29
CA TRP A 194 -8.80 -12.80 -3.22
C TRP A 194 -7.89 -12.68 -1.98
N ILE A 195 -7.19 -11.56 -1.79
CA ILE A 195 -6.36 -11.30 -0.62
C ILE A 195 -7.28 -10.80 0.49
N ALA A 196 -7.76 -11.74 1.30
CA ALA A 196 -8.70 -11.52 2.40
C ALA A 196 -8.18 -10.60 3.53
N SER A 197 -6.97 -10.05 3.41
CA SER A 197 -6.30 -9.33 4.49
C SER A 197 -6.50 -7.80 4.47
N PHE A 198 -7.00 -7.20 3.38
CA PHE A 198 -7.33 -5.76 3.35
C PHE A 198 -8.76 -5.46 3.84
N LYS A 199 -9.24 -6.21 4.85
CA LYS A 199 -10.65 -6.18 5.27
C LYS A 199 -11.04 -4.92 6.06
N SER A 200 -10.07 -4.11 6.49
CA SER A 200 -10.35 -2.82 7.16
C SER A 200 -9.88 -1.67 6.27
N ALA A 201 -10.80 -1.12 5.48
CA ALA A 201 -10.58 0.22 4.91
C ALA A 201 -10.42 1.17 6.11
N ASN A 202 -9.18 1.55 6.39
CA ASN A 202 -8.89 2.40 7.53
C ASN A 202 -9.38 3.81 7.19
N TYR A 203 -10.47 4.23 7.81
CA TYR A 203 -11.06 5.56 7.59
C TYR A 203 -10.07 6.70 7.89
N VAL A 204 -9.02 6.44 8.68
CA VAL A 204 -7.93 7.39 8.98
C VAL A 204 -7.05 7.69 7.77
N LEU A 205 -6.94 6.78 6.79
CA LEU A 205 -6.12 7.02 5.60
C LEU A 205 -6.70 8.11 4.68
N PHE A 206 -8.03 8.25 4.64
CA PHE A 206 -8.68 9.25 3.78
C PHE A 206 -8.30 10.69 4.13
N PRO A 207 -8.43 11.16 5.40
CA PRO A 207 -7.98 12.49 5.76
C PRO A 207 -6.45 12.63 5.67
N LEU A 208 -5.69 11.58 5.98
CA LEU A 208 -4.24 11.58 5.88
C LEU A 208 -3.74 11.83 4.44
N ILE A 209 -4.50 11.41 3.43
CA ILE A 209 -4.19 11.65 2.01
C ILE A 209 -4.78 12.98 1.53
N ALA A 210 -6.02 13.29 1.93
CA ALA A 210 -6.72 14.49 1.46
C ALA A 210 -6.04 15.79 1.91
N VAL A 211 -5.57 15.86 3.16
CA VAL A 211 -4.89 17.05 3.72
C VAL A 211 -3.62 17.42 2.94
N PRO A 212 -2.63 16.53 2.74
CA PRO A 212 -1.43 16.88 1.98
C PRO A 212 -1.73 17.20 0.52
N LEU A 213 -2.70 16.53 -0.12
CA LEU A 213 -3.14 16.89 -1.49
C LEU A 213 -3.68 18.31 -1.55
N LEU A 214 -4.52 18.72 -0.59
CA LEU A 214 -5.00 20.10 -0.50
C LEU A 214 -3.87 21.09 -0.27
N VAL A 215 -2.91 20.79 0.62
CA VAL A 215 -1.73 21.64 0.88
C VAL A 215 -0.89 21.82 -0.39
N VAL A 216 -0.60 20.72 -1.09
CA VAL A 216 0.18 20.74 -2.34
C VAL A 216 -0.55 21.54 -3.42
N THR A 217 -1.87 21.40 -3.51
CA THR A 217 -2.69 22.13 -4.48
C THR A 217 -2.75 23.63 -4.16
N LEU A 218 -2.87 24.00 -2.88
CA LEU A 218 -2.79 25.38 -2.41
C LEU A 218 -1.43 26.00 -2.74
N LEU A 219 -0.32 25.28 -2.48
CA LEU A 219 1.02 25.76 -2.80
C LEU A 219 1.21 25.96 -4.31
N ALA A 220 0.72 25.02 -5.12
CA ALA A 220 0.84 25.11 -6.58
C ALA A 220 -0.02 26.21 -7.20
N THR A 221 -1.21 26.49 -6.64
CA THR A 221 -2.10 27.57 -7.09
C THR A 221 -1.65 28.95 -6.57
N PHE A 222 -0.90 29.01 -5.48
CA PHE A 222 -0.35 30.26 -4.93
C PHE A 222 0.66 30.94 -5.86
N ALA A 223 1.49 30.16 -6.56
CA ALA A 223 2.47 30.69 -7.51
C ALA A 223 1.85 31.45 -8.71
N PRO A 224 0.89 30.89 -9.47
CA PRO A 224 0.21 31.62 -10.54
C PRO A 224 -0.71 32.73 -10.01
N ALA A 225 -1.34 32.58 -8.84
CA ALA A 225 -2.12 33.66 -8.21
C ALA A 225 -1.23 34.88 -7.89
N ARG A 226 -0.02 34.63 -7.36
CA ARG A 226 0.97 35.68 -7.13
C ARG A 226 1.45 36.31 -8.44
N ARG A 227 1.70 35.50 -9.48
CA ARG A 227 2.03 36.04 -10.82
C ARG A 227 0.93 36.94 -11.38
N ALA A 228 -0.34 36.52 -11.29
CA ALA A 228 -1.49 37.31 -11.77
C ALA A 228 -1.59 38.67 -11.08
N SER A 229 -1.28 38.73 -9.76
CA SER A 229 -1.27 39.99 -8.99
C SER A 229 -0.10 40.92 -9.31
N MET A 230 0.95 40.40 -9.94
CA MET A 230 2.15 41.16 -10.35
C MET A 230 2.12 41.53 -11.83
N ILE A 231 1.04 41.21 -12.56
CA ILE A 231 0.87 41.70 -13.93
C ILE A 231 0.65 43.21 -13.86
N ASP A 232 1.66 43.95 -14.33
CA ASP A 232 1.65 45.41 -14.34
C ASP A 232 0.60 45.92 -15.35
N PRO A 233 -0.43 46.67 -14.91
CA PRO A 233 -1.53 47.12 -15.78
C PRO A 233 -1.04 48.00 -16.94
N MET A 234 0.09 48.68 -16.75
CA MET A 234 0.74 49.51 -17.77
C MET A 234 1.37 48.71 -18.92
N ARG A 235 1.74 47.44 -18.72
CA ARG A 235 2.26 46.59 -19.82
C ARG A 235 1.14 45.97 -20.65
N ALA A 236 0.00 45.64 -20.03
CA ALA A 236 -1.17 45.09 -20.72
C ALA A 236 -1.84 46.08 -21.70
N LEU A 237 -1.62 47.39 -21.51
CA LEU A 237 -2.07 48.43 -22.45
C LEU A 237 -1.02 48.81 -23.51
N ARG A 238 0.22 48.30 -23.42
CA ARG A 238 1.34 48.70 -24.30
C ARG A 238 1.79 47.59 -25.26
N GLU A 239 1.07 46.47 -25.30
CA GLU A 239 1.23 45.43 -26.33
C GLU A 239 0.29 45.65 -27.54
N GLU A 240 -0.37 46.80 -27.64
CA GLU A 240 -0.84 47.36 -28.91
C GLU A 240 0.17 48.39 -29.45
#